data_AF-A0A418BMQ0-F1
#
_entry.id   AF-A0A418BMQ0-F1
#
_cell.length_a   1.000
_cell.length_b   1.000
_cell.length_c   1.000
_cell.angle_alpha   90.00
_cell.angle_beta   90.00
_cell.angle_gamma   90.00
#
_symmetry.space_group_name_H-M   'P 1'
#
loop_
_entity.id
_entity.type
_entity.pdbx_description
1 polymer ?
#
loop_
_entity_poly.entity_id
_entity_poly.type
_entity_poly.pdbx_seq_one_letter_code
_entity_poly.pdbx_strand_id
1 'polypeptide(L)'
;NDVKSDTLEVRWAVAYVYMISYGFKVASLFWLFLLPPQKTEIQALKARGGKSKVAGALLIVIFLFCVSFAVSSNIMTIFPSTKCYRIAGGNGVLDPKTGKCPVK
;
A
#
# COMPACT_ATOMS: atom_id res chain seq x y z
N ASN A 1 0.04 -9.73 -19.24
CA ASN A 1 -0.56 -10.68 -18.26
C ASN A 1 0.54 -11.58 -17.69
N ASP A 2 1.74 -11.02 -17.53
CA ASP A 2 2.97 -11.81 -17.40
C ASP A 2 3.18 -12.34 -15.98
N VAL A 3 2.59 -11.68 -14.98
CA VAL A 3 2.53 -12.17 -13.60
C VAL A 3 1.79 -13.51 -13.48
N LYS A 4 0.80 -13.80 -14.35
CA LYS A 4 0.06 -15.07 -14.31
C LYS A 4 0.80 -16.24 -14.94
N SER A 5 1.74 -15.98 -15.85
CA SER A 5 2.47 -17.03 -16.56
C SER A 5 3.55 -17.70 -15.71
N ASP A 6 3.80 -17.22 -14.48
CA ASP A 6 4.76 -17.76 -13.49
C ASP A 6 6.06 -18.29 -14.13
N THR A 7 6.62 -17.51 -15.06
CA THR A 7 7.87 -17.86 -15.72
C THR A 7 9.06 -17.49 -14.84
N LEU A 8 10.20 -18.18 -15.01
CA LEU A 8 11.42 -17.90 -14.27
C LEU A 8 11.85 -16.43 -14.40
N GLU A 9 11.73 -15.88 -15.60
CA GLU A 9 12.03 -14.47 -15.90
C GLU A 9 11.17 -13.49 -15.10
N VAL A 10 9.86 -13.74 -15.00
CA VAL A 10 8.93 -12.89 -14.24
C VAL A 10 9.23 -12.97 -12.74
N ARG A 11 9.59 -14.14 -12.22
CA ARG A 11 9.98 -14.32 -10.82
C ARG A 11 11.23 -13.52 -10.48
N TRP A 12 12.24 -13.54 -11.35
CA TRP A 12 13.44 -12.72 -11.17
C TRP A 12 13.14 -11.23 -11.26
N ALA A 13 12.32 -10.79 -12.22
CA ALA A 13 11.91 -9.39 -12.32
C ALA A 13 11.23 -8.89 -11.03
N VAL A 14 10.31 -9.67 -10.46
CA VAL A 14 9.65 -9.35 -9.19
C VAL A 14 10.66 -9.36 -8.02
N ALA A 15 11.56 -10.35 -7.97
CA ALA A 15 12.58 -10.44 -6.94
C ALA A 15 13.53 -9.24 -6.92
N TYR A 16 13.96 -8.75 -8.09
CA TYR A 16 14.81 -7.56 -8.18
C TYR A 16 14.11 -6.31 -7.65
N VAL A 17 12.84 -6.11 -7.98
CA VAL A 17 12.07 -4.95 -7.50
C VAL A 17 11.94 -4.99 -5.97
N TYR A 18 11.65 -6.15 -5.38
CA TYR A 18 11.59 -6.28 -3.93
C TYR A 18 12.96 -6.08 -3.28
N MET A 19 14.03 -6.63 -3.85
CA MET A 19 15.39 -6.46 -3.36
C MET A 19 15.79 -4.98 -3.31
N ILE A 20 15.50 -4.22 -4.37
CA ILE A 20 15.75 -2.78 -4.43
C ILE A 20 14.90 -2.04 -3.40
N SER A 21 13.59 -2.33 -3.32
CA SER A 21 12.67 -1.67 -2.39
C SER A 21 13.08 -1.87 -0.92
N TYR A 22 13.37 -3.11 -0.53
CA TYR A 22 13.84 -3.42 0.81
C TYR A 22 15.26 -2.90 1.07
N GLY A 23 16.12 -2.87 0.05
CA GLY A 23 17.44 -2.25 0.10
C GLY A 23 17.37 -0.78 0.47
N PHE A 24 16.52 0.01 -0.21
CA PHE A 24 16.32 1.42 0.13
C PHE A 24 15.69 1.63 1.52
N LYS A 25 14.76 0.76 1.94
CA LYS A 25 14.21 0.79 3.30
C LYS A 25 15.31 0.63 4.35
N VAL A 26 16.21 -0.34 4.18
CA VAL A 26 17.35 -0.54 5.10
C VAL A 26 18.36 0.61 4.98
N ALA A 27 18.68 1.06 3.77
CA ALA A 27 19.59 2.19 3.56
C ALA A 27 19.07 3.47 4.23
N SER A 28 17.76 3.68 4.30
CA SER A 28 17.17 4.83 5.01
C SER A 28 17.50 4.83 6.51
N LEU A 29 17.70 3.66 7.12
CA LEU A 29 18.11 3.55 8.53
C LEU A 29 19.56 4.00 8.75
N PHE A 30 20.39 4.06 7.70
CA PHE A 30 21.77 4.57 7.83
C PHE A 30 21.77 6.01 8.37
N TRP A 31 20.84 6.85 7.92
CA TRP A 31 20.70 8.22 8.39
C TRP A 31 20.23 8.36 9.84
N LEU A 32 19.89 7.25 10.52
CA LEU A 32 19.47 7.28 11.92
C LEU A 32 20.60 7.76 12.84
N PHE A 33 21.87 7.53 12.48
CA PHE A 33 23.01 8.05 13.27
C PHE A 33 23.11 9.59 13.21
N LEU A 34 22.68 10.19 12.09
CA LEU A 34 22.70 11.64 11.90
C LEU A 34 21.56 12.34 12.66
N LEU A 35 20.55 11.58 13.08
CA LEU A 35 19.44 12.13 13.84
C LEU A 35 19.97 12.61 15.21
N PRO A 36 19.92 13.93 15.51
CA PRO A 36 20.46 14.45 16.76
C PRO A 36 19.78 13.77 17.95
N PRO A 37 20.45 13.64 19.11
CA PRO A 37 19.91 12.94 20.28
C PRO A 37 18.72 13.71 20.91
N GLN A 38 17.57 13.69 20.26
CA GLN A 38 16.29 14.23 20.73
C GLN A 38 15.57 13.25 21.68
N LYS A 39 16.29 12.27 22.22
CA LYS A 39 15.72 11.19 23.03
C LYS A 39 15.03 11.75 24.29
N THR A 40 15.62 12.76 24.93
CA THR A 40 15.11 13.41 26.15
C THR A 40 13.87 14.26 25.86
N GLU A 41 13.90 15.09 24.83
CA GLU A 41 12.77 15.93 24.41
C GLU A 41 11.57 15.07 23.99
N ILE A 42 11.81 14.00 23.23
CA ILE A 42 10.76 13.05 22.82
C ILE A 42 10.19 12.31 24.04
N GLN A 43 11.02 11.95 25.03
CA GLN A 43 10.53 11.35 26.27
C GLN A 43 9.70 12.34 27.10
N ALA A 44 10.11 13.60 27.18
CA ALA A 44 9.34 14.67 27.82
C ALA A 44 8.01 14.90 27.10
N LEU A 45 7.99 14.90 25.77
CA LEU A 45 6.78 14.99 24.95
C LEU A 45 5.89 13.75 25.09
N LYS A 46 6.45 12.55 25.25
CA LYS A 46 5.66 11.34 25.50
C LYS A 46 5.04 11.33 26.91
N ALA A 47 5.75 11.89 27.88
CA ALA A 47 5.29 12.00 29.27
C ALA A 47 4.22 13.10 29.44
N ARG A 48 4.44 14.26 28.83
CA ARG A 48 3.59 15.47 28.97
C ARG A 48 2.59 15.66 27.84
N GLY A 49 2.73 14.94 26.74
CA GLY A 49 1.88 15.07 25.56
C GLY A 49 0.43 14.68 25.85
N GLY A 50 -0.49 15.44 25.25
CA GLY A 50 -1.93 15.23 25.39
C GLY A 50 -2.36 13.86 24.83
N LYS A 51 -2.97 13.03 25.68
CA LYS A 51 -3.54 11.73 25.28
C LYS A 51 -5.03 11.90 25.04
N SER A 52 -5.45 11.96 23.77
CA SER A 52 -6.87 11.99 23.40
C SER A 52 -7.35 10.60 23.00
N LYS A 53 -8.21 9.99 23.83
CA LYS A 53 -8.84 8.69 23.53
C LYS A 53 -9.67 8.75 22.24
N VAL A 54 -10.34 9.89 22.00
CA VAL A 54 -11.18 10.11 20.81
C VAL A 54 -10.33 10.19 19.55
N ALA A 55 -9.25 10.98 19.56
CA ALA A 55 -8.36 11.09 18.40
C ALA A 55 -7.68 9.75 18.08
N GLY A 56 -7.28 8.99 19.10
CA GLY A 56 -6.73 7.65 18.93
C GLY A 56 -7.73 6.66 18.31
N ALA A 57 -8.97 6.63 18.82
CA ALA A 57 -10.02 5.79 18.26
C ALA A 57 -10.34 6.15 16.81
N LEU A 58 -10.46 7.45 16.50
CA LEU A 58 -10.69 7.93 15.14
C LEU A 58 -9.56 7.49 14.19
N LEU A 59 -8.30 7.62 14.62
CA LEU A 59 -7.14 7.18 13.84
C LEU A 59 -7.19 5.69 13.53
N ILE A 60 -7.54 4.85 14.51
CA ILE A 60 -7.65 3.40 14.31
C ILE A 60 -8.75 3.07 13.31
N VAL A 61 -9.93 3.69 13.45
CA VAL A 61 -11.07 3.48 12.54
C VAL A 61 -10.71 3.89 11.11
N ILE A 62 -10.14 5.07 10.92
CA ILE A 62 -9.70 5.55 9.60
C ILE A 62 -8.62 4.64 9.03
N PHE A 63 -7.65 4.21 9.86
CA PHE A 63 -6.59 3.31 9.41
C PHE A 63 -7.14 1.97 8.92
N LEU A 64 -8.04 1.33 9.69
CA LEU A 64 -8.68 0.08 9.29
C LEU A 64 -9.49 0.25 8.01
N PHE A 65 -10.24 1.35 7.88
CA PHE A 65 -10.97 1.67 6.66
C PHE A 65 -10.01 1.82 5.47
N CYS A 66 -8.96 2.62 5.57
CA CYS A 66 -7.98 2.82 4.51
C CYS A 66 -7.28 1.51 4.11
N VAL A 67 -6.91 0.67 5.08
CA VAL A 67 -6.28 -0.63 4.80
C VAL A 67 -7.26 -1.55 4.08
N SER A 68 -8.50 -1.67 4.56
CA SER A 68 -9.52 -2.50 3.91
C SER A 68 -9.79 -2.04 2.48
N PHE A 69 -9.95 -0.73 2.28
CA PHE A 69 -10.13 -0.12 0.97
C PHE A 69 -8.94 -0.38 0.04
N ALA A 70 -7.72 -0.18 0.53
CA ALA A 70 -6.51 -0.44 -0.24
C ALA A 70 -6.43 -1.91 -0.65
N VAL A 71 -6.64 -2.85 0.27
CA VAL A 71 -6.62 -4.29 -0.03
C VAL A 71 -7.70 -4.65 -1.06
N SER A 72 -8.94 -4.20 -0.86
CA SER A 72 -10.04 -4.44 -1.80
C SER A 72 -9.73 -3.86 -3.19
N SER A 73 -9.20 -2.63 -3.27
CA SER A 73 -8.81 -2.01 -4.55
C SER A 73 -7.73 -2.81 -5.26
N ASN A 74 -6.66 -3.22 -4.55
CA ASN A 74 -5.60 -4.05 -5.10
C ASN A 74 -6.14 -5.38 -5.63
N ILE A 75 -7.04 -6.05 -4.90
CA ILE A 75 -7.68 -7.30 -5.34
C ILE A 75 -8.50 -7.08 -6.61
N MET A 76 -9.27 -5.99 -6.69
CA MET A 76 -10.09 -5.68 -7.87
C MET A 76 -9.27 -5.51 -9.15
N THR A 77 -8.01 -5.06 -9.04
CA THR A 77 -7.11 -4.90 -10.20
C THR A 77 -6.70 -6.23 -10.84
N ILE A 78 -6.66 -7.31 -10.04
CA ILE A 78 -6.21 -8.64 -10.47
C ILE A 78 -7.35 -9.40 -11.17
N PHE A 79 -8.59 -9.21 -10.70
CA PHE A 79 -9.75 -9.92 -11.23
C PHE A 79 -10.24 -9.33 -12.56
N PRO A 80 -10.38 -10.15 -13.62
CA PRO A 80 -10.79 -9.67 -14.95
C PRO A 80 -12.19 -9.05 -14.98
N SER A 81 -13.07 -9.46 -14.05
CA SER A 81 -14.44 -8.94 -13.94
C SER A 81 -14.54 -7.58 -13.23
N THR A 82 -13.47 -7.11 -12.57
CA THR A 82 -13.47 -5.86 -11.79
C THR A 82 -12.36 -4.89 -12.18
N LYS A 83 -11.37 -5.34 -12.97
CA LYS A 83 -10.23 -4.53 -13.41
C LYS A 83 -10.61 -3.28 -14.22
N CYS A 84 -11.80 -3.25 -14.83
CA CYS A 84 -12.22 -2.10 -15.63
C CYS A 84 -12.73 -0.92 -14.79
N TYR A 85 -13.09 -1.14 -13.51
CA TYR A 85 -13.59 -0.07 -12.67
C TYR A 85 -12.52 0.97 -12.38
N ARG A 86 -12.91 2.25 -12.37
CA ARG A 86 -11.99 3.38 -12.13
C ARG A 86 -11.34 3.32 -10.75
N ILE A 87 -12.04 2.76 -9.77
CA ILE A 87 -11.55 2.52 -8.42
C ILE A 87 -10.45 1.45 -8.34
N ALA A 88 -10.34 0.60 -9.37
CA ALA A 88 -9.30 -0.40 -9.56
C ALA A 88 -8.20 0.08 -10.52
N GLY A 89 -8.17 1.39 -10.86
CA GLY A 89 -7.22 1.96 -11.82
C GLY A 89 -7.56 1.72 -13.29
N GLY A 90 -8.74 1.18 -13.58
CA GLY A 90 -9.23 0.94 -14.95
C GLY A 90 -9.78 2.21 -15.63
N ASN A 91 -10.04 2.09 -16.93
CA ASN A 91 -10.59 3.14 -17.77
C ASN A 91 -12.10 3.41 -17.58
N GLY A 92 -12.81 2.59 -16.80
CA GLY A 92 -14.23 2.75 -16.50
C GLY A 92 -15.18 2.36 -17.64
N VAL A 93 -14.67 1.73 -18.69
CA VAL A 93 -15.48 1.35 -19.87
C VAL A 93 -16.03 -0.06 -19.67
N LEU A 94 -17.36 -0.18 -19.62
CA LEU A 94 -18.09 -1.44 -19.60
C LEU A 94 -18.44 -1.87 -21.03
N ASP A 95 -18.53 -3.19 -21.26
CA ASP A 95 -18.98 -3.72 -22.54
C ASP A 95 -20.46 -3.36 -22.78
N PRO A 96 -20.82 -2.64 -23.85
CA PRO A 96 -22.18 -2.19 -24.11
C PRO A 96 -23.19 -3.33 -24.34
N LYS A 97 -22.75 -4.56 -24.62
CA LYS A 97 -23.63 -5.72 -24.82
C LYS A 97 -23.94 -6.49 -23.54
N THR A 98 -23.01 -6.51 -22.58
CA THR A 98 -23.10 -7.35 -21.39
C THR A 98 -23.14 -6.56 -20.08
N GLY A 99 -22.85 -5.25 -20.12
CA GLY A 99 -22.76 -4.38 -18.95
C GLY A 99 -21.62 -4.75 -17.98
N LYS A 100 -20.72 -5.65 -18.38
CA LYS A 100 -19.63 -6.18 -17.55
C LYS A 100 -18.27 -5.66 -18.02
N CYS A 101 -17.25 -5.80 -17.18
CA CYS A 101 -15.88 -5.50 -17.58
C CYS A 101 -15.46 -6.37 -18.77
N PRO A 102 -14.87 -5.80 -19.83
CA PRO A 102 -14.46 -6.55 -21.01
C PRO A 102 -13.36 -7.57 -20.65
N VAL A 103 -13.63 -8.83 -20.94
CA VAL A 103 -12.71 -9.95 -20.72
C VAL A 103 -11.76 -10.05 -21.92
N LYS A 104 -10.83 -9.10 -22.02
CA LYS A 104 -9.58 -9.32 -22.78
C LYS A 104 -8.54 -9.99 -21.88
#